data_AF-A0A1A2GR74-F1
#
_entry.id   AF-A0A1A2GR74-F1
#
_cell.length_a   1.000
_cell.length_b   1.000
_cell.length_c   1.000
_cell.angle_alpha   90.00
_cell.angle_beta   90.00
_cell.angle_gamma   90.00
#
_symmetry.space_group_name_H-M   'P 1'
#
loop_
_entity.id
_entity.type
_entity.pdbx_description
1 polymer ?
#
loop_
_entity_poly.entity_id
_entity_poly.type
_entity_poly.pdbx_seq_one_letter_code
_entity_poly.pdbx_strand_id
1 'polypeptide(L)'
;MTTTSARAGRKNPTGREEVGAAILEAATELFAERGPAATSIRDIAARSKVNHGLVFRHFGTKDQLVGAVLDHLGATTTALLQSDPTAPEAERALDRHLRVMARTLLDGYPAGKLQSRFPGASQMYEDIRPMHAPGADGDLSARLAVANAFALQFGWRLFAPFLRSAVGIGDLPDAELREAIATEISRVLQPH
;
A
#
# COMPACT_ATOMS: atom_id res chain seq x y z
N MET A 1 -22.21 -25.35 32.03
CA MET A 1 -22.03 -23.90 31.77
C MET A 1 -22.35 -23.62 30.30
N THR A 2 -23.60 -23.29 30.02
CA THR A 2 -24.08 -22.55 28.83
C THR A 2 -23.91 -21.04 29.15
N THR A 3 -23.72 -20.05 28.27
CA THR A 3 -23.91 -19.84 26.82
C THR A 3 -23.15 -18.51 26.48
N THR A 4 -22.43 -18.43 25.35
CA THR A 4 -22.67 -17.56 24.16
C THR A 4 -22.75 -16.01 24.29
N SER A 5 -21.93 -15.37 23.45
CA SER A 5 -22.16 -14.12 22.66
C SER A 5 -22.06 -12.74 23.31
N ALA A 6 -21.15 -11.92 22.75
CA ALA A 6 -21.55 -10.67 22.09
C ALA A 6 -20.47 -10.21 21.09
N ARG A 7 -20.67 -10.52 19.80
CA ARG A 7 -20.02 -9.80 18.69
C ARG A 7 -20.68 -8.42 18.66
N ALA A 8 -20.10 -7.45 19.36
CA ALA A 8 -20.64 -6.10 19.47
C ALA A 8 -20.88 -5.51 18.07
N GLY A 9 -22.14 -5.26 17.73
CA GLY A 9 -22.51 -4.63 16.46
C GLY A 9 -21.89 -3.24 16.38
N ARG A 10 -20.91 -3.05 15.49
CA ARG A 10 -20.38 -1.71 15.14
C ARG A 10 -21.56 -0.81 14.74
N LYS A 11 -21.84 0.20 15.56
CA LYS A 11 -22.85 1.25 15.35
C LYS A 11 -22.62 1.91 13.98
N ASN A 12 -23.68 2.38 13.34
CA ASN A 12 -23.56 3.14 12.10
C ASN A 12 -22.75 4.43 12.36
N PRO A 13 -21.83 4.82 11.46
CA PRO A 13 -21.08 6.07 11.61
C PRO A 13 -22.05 7.25 11.50
N THR A 14 -21.93 8.23 12.40
CA THR A 14 -22.89 9.34 12.52
C THR A 14 -22.25 10.71 12.28
N GLY A 15 -20.96 10.87 12.60
CA GLY A 15 -20.20 12.09 12.32
C GLY A 15 -19.61 12.13 10.91
N ARG A 16 -19.34 13.35 10.39
CA ARG A 16 -18.68 13.53 9.08
C ARG A 16 -17.34 12.77 9.01
N GLU A 17 -16.51 12.89 10.04
CA GLU A 17 -15.21 12.20 10.08
C GLU A 17 -15.38 10.68 10.16
N GLU A 18 -16.28 10.18 11.02
CA GLU A 18 -16.58 8.76 11.15
C GLU A 18 -17.10 8.16 9.84
N VAL A 19 -17.98 8.87 9.13
CA VAL A 19 -18.53 8.46 7.83
C VAL A 19 -17.42 8.41 6.80
N GLY A 20 -16.58 9.44 6.72
CA GLY A 20 -15.43 9.48 5.82
C GLY A 20 -14.46 8.32 6.06
N ALA A 21 -14.11 8.08 7.32
CA ALA A 21 -13.23 6.99 7.72
C ALA A 21 -13.84 5.61 7.38
N ALA A 22 -15.13 5.40 7.65
CA ALA A 22 -15.82 4.15 7.34
C ALA A 22 -15.86 3.87 5.82
N ILE A 23 -16.09 4.90 5.01
CA ILE A 23 -16.05 4.79 3.54
C ILE A 23 -14.63 4.45 3.07
N LEU A 24 -13.63 5.14 3.61
CA LEU A 24 -12.22 4.93 3.25
C LEU A 24 -11.76 3.51 3.61
N GLU A 25 -12.08 3.03 4.82
CA GLU A 25 -11.78 1.67 5.27
C GLU A 25 -12.44 0.63 4.36
N ALA A 26 -13.74 0.78 4.08
CA ALA A 26 -14.49 -0.11 3.20
C ALA A 26 -13.94 -0.14 1.76
N ALA A 27 -13.60 1.03 1.20
CA ALA A 27 -13.00 1.12 -0.12
C ALA A 27 -11.62 0.46 -0.16
N THR A 28 -10.80 0.68 0.86
CA THR A 28 -9.47 0.06 1.01
C THR A 28 -9.59 -1.47 1.06
N GLU A 29 -10.59 -2.02 1.75
CA GLU A 29 -10.84 -3.47 1.79
C GLU A 29 -11.24 -4.00 0.42
N LEU A 30 -12.26 -3.39 -0.20
CA LEU A 30 -12.80 -3.84 -1.48
C LEU A 30 -11.76 -3.75 -2.61
N PHE A 31 -10.93 -2.71 -2.64
CA PHE A 31 -9.84 -2.60 -3.61
C PHE A 31 -8.75 -3.67 -3.35
N ALA A 32 -8.46 -3.99 -2.08
CA ALA A 32 -7.55 -5.07 -1.72
C ALA A 32 -8.14 -6.48 -1.95
N GLU A 33 -9.47 -6.62 -2.07
CA GLU A 33 -10.17 -7.87 -2.39
C GLU A 33 -10.26 -8.13 -3.90
N ARG A 34 -10.68 -7.14 -4.69
CA ARG A 34 -10.95 -7.30 -6.14
C ARG A 34 -10.56 -6.13 -7.06
N GLY A 35 -9.92 -5.08 -6.53
CA GLY A 35 -9.47 -3.93 -7.31
C GLY A 35 -10.52 -2.82 -7.48
N PRO A 36 -10.10 -1.60 -7.86
CA PRO A 36 -11.00 -0.49 -8.12
C PRO A 36 -12.00 -0.75 -9.23
N ALA A 37 -11.60 -1.30 -10.40
CA ALA A 37 -12.49 -1.47 -11.55
C ALA A 37 -13.71 -2.33 -11.19
N ALA A 38 -13.50 -3.44 -10.49
CA ALA A 38 -14.55 -4.38 -10.06
C ALA A 38 -15.36 -3.92 -8.83
N THR A 39 -15.11 -2.73 -8.29
CA THR A 39 -15.78 -2.21 -7.08
C THR A 39 -16.65 -1.00 -7.40
N SER A 40 -17.96 -1.09 -7.17
CA SER A 40 -18.87 0.05 -7.37
C SER A 40 -18.98 0.94 -6.13
N ILE A 41 -19.42 2.19 -6.30
CA ILE A 41 -19.74 3.08 -5.16
C ILE A 41 -20.86 2.48 -4.29
N ARG A 42 -21.79 1.73 -4.90
CA ARG A 42 -22.84 1.01 -4.18
C ARG A 42 -22.27 -0.07 -3.26
N ASP A 43 -21.27 -0.81 -3.71
CA ASP A 43 -20.61 -1.83 -2.89
C ASP A 43 -19.90 -1.20 -1.69
N ILE A 44 -19.22 -0.06 -1.92
CA ILE A 44 -18.54 0.69 -0.87
C ILE A 44 -19.55 1.19 0.16
N ALA A 45 -20.64 1.83 -0.29
CA ALA A 45 -21.69 2.33 0.58
C ALA A 45 -22.33 1.21 1.42
N ALA A 46 -22.58 0.05 0.81
CA ALA A 46 -23.12 -1.12 1.50
C ALA A 46 -22.15 -1.65 2.57
N ARG A 47 -20.85 -1.77 2.24
CA ARG A 47 -19.81 -2.24 3.17
C ARG A 47 -19.59 -1.27 4.32
N SER A 48 -19.58 0.04 4.06
CA SER A 48 -19.41 1.08 5.08
C SER A 48 -20.68 1.40 5.87
N LYS A 49 -21.82 0.80 5.51
CA LYS A 49 -23.15 1.05 6.11
C LYS A 49 -23.59 2.52 6.03
N VAL A 50 -23.27 3.18 4.92
CA VAL A 50 -23.67 4.58 4.67
C VAL A 50 -24.55 4.66 3.43
N ASN A 51 -25.28 5.76 3.26
CA ASN A 51 -26.01 5.99 2.01
C ASN A 51 -25.04 6.34 0.87
N HIS A 52 -25.32 5.85 -0.33
CA HIS A 52 -24.58 6.13 -1.57
C HIS A 52 -24.26 7.62 -1.78
N GLY A 53 -25.21 8.53 -1.48
CA GLY A 53 -25.00 9.98 -1.61
C GLY A 53 -23.92 10.53 -0.69
N LEU A 54 -23.66 9.88 0.46
CA LEU A 54 -22.59 10.28 1.37
C LEU A 54 -21.22 9.96 0.78
N VAL A 55 -21.06 8.89 -0.01
CA VAL A 55 -19.77 8.60 -0.66
C VAL A 55 -19.36 9.74 -1.59
N PHE A 56 -20.28 10.19 -2.44
CA PHE A 56 -20.06 11.33 -3.33
C PHE A 56 -19.83 12.64 -2.57
N ARG A 57 -20.59 12.89 -1.49
CA ARG A 57 -20.41 14.09 -0.66
C ARG A 57 -19.02 14.15 0.00
N HIS A 58 -18.46 13.01 0.35
CA HIS A 58 -17.17 12.94 1.06
C HIS A 58 -15.96 12.95 0.12
N PHE A 59 -16.02 12.18 -0.97
CA PHE A 59 -14.86 11.95 -1.84
C PHE A 59 -15.05 12.43 -3.27
N GLY A 60 -16.24 12.89 -3.65
CA GLY A 60 -16.55 13.29 -5.02
C GLY A 60 -16.65 12.07 -5.93
N THR A 61 -15.65 11.87 -6.78
CA THR A 61 -15.63 10.80 -7.79
C THR A 61 -15.00 9.51 -7.27
N LYS A 62 -15.21 8.40 -7.98
CA LYS A 62 -14.53 7.13 -7.69
C LYS A 62 -13.01 7.26 -7.79
N ASP A 63 -12.51 8.02 -8.75
CA ASP A 63 -11.09 8.25 -8.97
C ASP A 63 -10.46 9.03 -7.81
N GLN A 64 -11.17 10.06 -7.31
CA GLN A 64 -10.75 10.78 -6.11
C GLN A 64 -10.75 9.89 -4.86
N LEU A 65 -11.71 8.98 -4.72
CA LEU A 65 -11.70 7.98 -3.65
C LEU A 65 -10.54 6.99 -3.79
N VAL A 66 -10.20 6.56 -5.01
CA VAL A 66 -9.00 5.75 -5.27
C VAL A 66 -7.75 6.50 -4.82
N GLY A 67 -7.59 7.76 -5.22
CA GLY A 67 -6.48 8.62 -4.77
C GLY A 67 -6.40 8.73 -3.25
N ALA A 68 -7.54 8.98 -2.59
CA ALA A 68 -7.60 9.06 -1.13
C ALA A 68 -7.20 7.75 -0.44
N VAL A 69 -7.57 6.58 -1.00
CA VAL A 69 -7.13 5.27 -0.49
C VAL A 69 -5.62 5.09 -0.67
N LEU A 70 -5.05 5.46 -1.81
CA LEU A 70 -3.61 5.37 -2.06
C LEU A 70 -2.82 6.28 -1.10
N ASP A 71 -3.27 7.52 -0.90
CA ASP A 71 -2.65 8.46 0.05
C ASP A 71 -2.71 7.92 1.48
N HIS A 72 -3.86 7.37 1.88
CA HIS A 72 -4.04 6.78 3.21
C HIS A 72 -3.11 5.58 3.43
N LEU A 73 -3.09 4.62 2.50
CA LEU A 73 -2.23 3.44 2.58
C LEU A 73 -0.75 3.83 2.58
N GLY A 74 -0.36 4.79 1.74
CA GLY A 74 1.01 5.32 1.71
C GLY A 74 1.44 5.89 3.05
N ALA A 75 0.63 6.77 3.64
CA ALA A 75 0.91 7.38 4.93
C ALA A 75 0.97 6.35 6.06
N THR A 76 -0.05 5.48 6.18
CA THR A 76 -0.12 4.46 7.23
C THR A 76 1.02 3.45 7.14
N THR A 77 1.35 2.99 5.93
CA THR A 77 2.45 2.04 5.71
C THR A 77 3.79 2.67 6.09
N THR A 78 4.04 3.91 5.67
CA THR A 78 5.28 4.62 5.99
C THR A 78 5.45 4.81 7.49
N ALA A 79 4.39 5.25 8.19
CA ALA A 79 4.43 5.44 9.63
C ALA A 79 4.70 4.14 10.40
N LEU A 80 4.11 3.01 9.97
CA LEU A 80 4.35 1.71 10.59
C LEU A 80 5.79 1.23 10.36
N LEU A 81 6.31 1.36 9.14
CA LEU A 81 7.69 1.00 8.81
C LEU A 81 8.71 1.86 9.58
N GLN A 82 8.41 3.13 9.84
CA GLN A 82 9.25 4.01 10.66
C GLN A 82 9.23 3.63 12.13
N SER A 83 8.09 3.15 12.64
CA SER A 83 7.97 2.74 14.04
C SER A 83 8.70 1.42 14.29
N ASP A 84 8.42 0.40 13.49
CA ASP A 84 9.08 -0.91 13.55
C ASP A 84 8.88 -1.64 12.21
N PRO A 85 9.91 -1.71 11.35
CA PRO A 85 9.79 -2.37 10.05
C PRO A 85 9.68 -3.89 10.17
N THR A 86 9.98 -4.47 11.33
CA THR A 86 9.89 -5.92 11.59
C THR A 86 8.55 -6.33 12.19
N ALA A 87 7.71 -5.37 12.57
CA ALA A 87 6.40 -5.64 13.15
C ALA A 87 5.46 -6.34 12.13
N PRO A 88 4.71 -7.38 12.55
CA PRO A 88 3.73 -8.03 11.68
C PRO A 88 2.66 -7.07 11.12
N GLU A 89 2.33 -5.99 11.85
CA GLU A 89 1.45 -4.92 11.39
C GLU A 89 2.04 -4.16 10.20
N ALA A 90 3.33 -3.84 10.23
CA ALA A 90 4.02 -3.13 9.15
C ALA A 90 4.08 -3.99 7.88
N GLU A 91 4.38 -5.29 8.02
CA GLU A 91 4.38 -6.22 6.90
C GLU A 91 2.99 -6.34 6.25
N ARG A 92 1.93 -6.45 7.06
CA ARG A 92 0.54 -6.52 6.57
C ARG A 92 0.10 -5.22 5.88
N ALA A 93 0.50 -4.07 6.42
CA ALA A 93 0.22 -2.77 5.81
C ALA A 93 0.91 -2.63 4.45
N LEU A 94 2.19 -3.02 4.38
CA LEU A 94 2.96 -3.02 3.14
C LEU A 94 2.35 -3.96 2.10
N ASP A 95 1.95 -5.19 2.49
CA ASP A 95 1.26 -6.12 1.58
C ASP A 95 0.01 -5.49 0.97
N ARG A 96 -0.85 -4.95 1.83
CA ARG A 96 -2.11 -4.36 1.42
C ARG A 96 -1.89 -3.15 0.51
N HIS A 97 -0.93 -2.29 0.84
CA HIS A 97 -0.58 -1.13 0.03
C HIS A 97 -0.11 -1.53 -1.38
N LEU A 98 0.87 -2.44 -1.47
CA LEU A 98 1.39 -2.89 -2.76
C LEU A 98 0.32 -3.61 -3.60
N ARG A 99 -0.53 -4.42 -2.96
CA ARG A 99 -1.63 -5.12 -3.65
C ARG A 99 -2.66 -4.15 -4.24
N VAL A 100 -3.07 -3.13 -3.47
CA VAL A 100 -4.00 -2.10 -3.95
C VAL A 100 -3.36 -1.28 -5.06
N MET A 101 -2.10 -0.89 -4.91
CA MET A 101 -1.34 -0.17 -5.94
C MET A 101 -1.28 -0.97 -7.24
N ALA A 102 -0.87 -2.24 -7.17
CA ALA A 102 -0.75 -3.13 -8.32
C ALA A 102 -2.07 -3.28 -9.09
N ARG A 103 -3.18 -3.52 -8.37
CA ARG A 103 -4.49 -3.64 -9.00
C ARG A 103 -4.99 -2.34 -9.59
N THR A 104 -4.74 -1.22 -8.91
CA THR A 104 -5.07 0.11 -9.45
C THR A 104 -4.37 0.35 -10.79
N LEU A 105 -3.07 0.02 -10.86
CA LEU A 105 -2.29 0.13 -12.10
C LEU A 105 -2.78 -0.83 -13.20
N LEU A 106 -3.04 -2.10 -12.85
CA LEU A 106 -3.52 -3.12 -13.80
C LEU A 106 -4.94 -2.81 -14.32
N ASP A 107 -5.78 -2.18 -13.50
CA ASP A 107 -7.11 -1.69 -13.88
C ASP A 107 -7.04 -0.44 -14.79
N GLY A 108 -5.85 0.07 -15.10
CA GLY A 108 -5.63 1.21 -15.99
C GLY A 108 -5.83 2.58 -15.33
N TYR A 109 -5.96 2.65 -14.00
CA TYR A 109 -6.05 3.92 -13.29
C TYR A 109 -4.68 4.64 -13.31
N PRO A 110 -4.65 5.96 -13.53
CA PRO A 110 -3.41 6.73 -13.53
C PRO A 110 -2.94 6.99 -12.08
N ALA A 111 -2.49 5.96 -11.37
CA ALA A 111 -2.18 6.03 -9.93
C ALA A 111 -1.22 7.19 -9.59
N GLY A 112 -0.21 7.45 -10.42
CA GLY A 112 0.72 8.58 -10.23
C GLY A 112 0.11 9.98 -10.35
N LYS A 113 -1.10 10.09 -10.94
CA LYS A 113 -1.89 11.33 -10.96
C LYS A 113 -2.92 11.40 -9.82
N LEU A 114 -3.36 10.24 -9.32
CA LEU A 114 -4.38 10.14 -8.28
C LEU A 114 -3.79 10.19 -6.87
N GLN A 115 -2.62 9.59 -6.67
CA GLN A 115 -1.87 9.67 -5.43
C GLN A 115 -1.19 11.04 -5.35
N SER A 116 -1.54 11.81 -4.33
CA SER A 116 -1.02 13.17 -4.15
C SER A 116 0.27 13.18 -3.34
N ARG A 117 0.52 12.12 -2.55
CA ARG A 117 1.67 12.02 -1.64
C ARG A 117 2.36 10.67 -1.77
N PHE A 118 3.69 10.70 -1.82
CA PHE A 118 4.54 9.50 -1.89
C PHE A 118 5.47 9.39 -0.68
N PRO A 119 4.94 9.33 0.55
CA PRO A 119 5.75 9.46 1.78
C PRO A 119 6.86 8.41 1.87
N GLY A 120 6.61 7.16 1.46
CA GLY A 120 7.63 6.11 1.47
C GLY A 120 8.80 6.38 0.53
N ALA A 121 8.53 6.90 -0.68
CA ALA A 121 9.58 7.25 -1.64
C ALA A 121 10.34 8.50 -1.22
N SER A 122 9.63 9.52 -0.72
CA SER A 122 10.26 10.72 -0.17
C SER A 122 11.15 10.39 1.01
N GLN A 123 10.69 9.54 1.94
CA GLN A 123 11.48 9.16 3.10
C GLN A 123 12.73 8.39 2.70
N MET A 124 12.59 7.34 1.89
CA MET A 124 13.74 6.54 1.45
C MET A 124 14.76 7.40 0.68
N TYR A 125 14.29 8.35 -0.12
CA TYR A 125 15.17 9.33 -0.78
C TYR A 125 15.93 10.17 0.23
N GLU A 126 15.27 10.77 1.22
CA GLU A 126 15.95 11.59 2.24
C GLU A 126 16.95 10.78 3.07
N ASP A 127 16.65 9.51 3.34
CA ASP A 127 17.53 8.62 4.10
C ASP A 127 18.83 8.30 3.34
N ILE A 128 18.74 8.09 2.03
CA ILE A 128 19.90 7.67 1.22
C ILE A 128 20.61 8.83 0.53
N ARG A 129 19.97 10.00 0.34
CA ARG A 129 20.57 11.18 -0.30
C ARG A 129 21.95 11.56 0.27
N PRO A 130 22.21 11.53 1.59
CA PRO A 130 23.52 11.84 2.15
C PRO A 130 24.65 10.89 1.73
N MET A 131 24.31 9.68 1.26
CA MET A 131 25.28 8.69 0.77
C MET A 131 25.68 8.92 -0.69
N HIS A 132 24.95 9.76 -1.42
CA HIS A 132 25.21 10.06 -2.84
C HIS A 132 25.92 11.41 -2.97
N ALA A 133 26.60 11.62 -4.11
CA ALA A 133 27.31 12.88 -4.37
C ALA A 133 26.38 14.09 -4.30
N PRO A 134 26.82 15.25 -3.79
CA PRO A 134 25.99 16.44 -3.79
C PRO A 134 25.78 16.97 -5.22
N GLY A 135 24.60 17.51 -5.50
CA GLY A 135 24.26 18.14 -6.79
C GLY A 135 23.31 17.30 -7.64
N ALA A 136 22.97 17.80 -8.82
CA ALA A 136 21.91 17.25 -9.66
C ALA A 136 22.12 15.76 -10.04
N ASP A 137 23.36 15.37 -10.33
CA ASP A 137 23.69 14.00 -10.74
C ASP A 137 23.52 13.00 -9.61
N GLY A 138 23.95 13.35 -8.39
CA GLY A 138 23.76 12.49 -7.22
C GLY A 138 22.31 12.46 -6.73
N ASP A 139 21.57 13.57 -6.84
CA ASP A 139 20.13 13.59 -6.59
C ASP A 139 19.38 12.67 -7.57
N LEU A 140 19.76 12.66 -8.85
CA LEU A 140 19.21 11.73 -9.84
C LEU A 140 19.58 10.28 -9.52
N SER A 141 20.84 10.01 -9.18
CA SER A 141 21.32 8.68 -8.75
C SER A 141 20.50 8.15 -7.58
N ALA A 142 20.32 8.95 -6.53
CA ALA A 142 19.51 8.58 -5.37
C ALA A 142 18.05 8.28 -5.75
N ARG A 143 17.43 9.11 -6.60
CA ARG A 143 16.05 8.87 -7.07
C ARG A 143 15.92 7.58 -7.87
N LEU A 144 16.89 7.28 -8.74
CA LEU A 144 16.91 6.04 -9.51
C LEU A 144 17.11 4.82 -8.60
N ALA A 145 18.00 4.93 -7.61
CA ALA A 145 18.20 3.89 -6.60
C ALA A 145 16.90 3.58 -5.82
N VAL A 146 16.18 4.62 -5.37
CA VAL A 146 14.86 4.47 -4.73
C VAL A 146 13.87 3.79 -5.68
N ALA A 147 13.76 4.26 -6.93
CA ALA A 147 12.84 3.67 -7.91
C ALA A 147 13.14 2.19 -8.16
N ASN A 148 14.42 1.83 -8.28
CA ASN A 148 14.88 0.44 -8.45
C ASN A 148 14.57 -0.42 -7.22
N ALA A 149 14.77 0.11 -6.00
CA ALA A 149 14.42 -0.58 -4.77
C ALA A 149 12.91 -0.88 -4.70
N PHE A 150 12.06 0.09 -5.06
CA PHE A 150 10.61 -0.14 -5.17
C PHE A 150 10.30 -1.19 -6.24
N ALA A 151 10.88 -1.11 -7.43
CA ALA A 151 10.63 -2.06 -8.51
C ALA A 151 10.98 -3.49 -8.09
N LEU A 152 12.12 -3.69 -7.42
CA LEU A 152 12.54 -4.99 -6.89
C LEU A 152 11.57 -5.50 -5.82
N GLN A 153 11.14 -4.62 -4.90
CA GLN A 153 10.19 -4.97 -3.85
C GLN A 153 8.81 -5.36 -4.42
N PHE A 154 8.30 -4.62 -5.42
CA PHE A 154 7.09 -4.99 -6.16
C PHE A 154 7.24 -6.33 -6.87
N GLY A 155 8.37 -6.55 -7.55
CA GLY A 155 8.69 -7.78 -8.25
C GLY A 155 8.59 -9.01 -7.34
N TRP A 156 9.32 -9.01 -6.23
CA TRP A 156 9.29 -10.12 -5.30
C TRP A 156 7.93 -10.26 -4.61
N ARG A 157 7.28 -9.18 -4.17
CA ARG A 157 6.01 -9.29 -3.44
C ARG A 157 4.88 -9.83 -4.30
N LEU A 158 4.78 -9.39 -5.55
CA LEU A 158 3.69 -9.78 -6.46
C LEU A 158 3.94 -11.11 -7.15
N PHE A 159 5.20 -11.42 -7.46
CA PHE A 159 5.56 -12.57 -8.29
C PHE A 159 6.31 -13.67 -7.53
N ALA A 160 6.53 -13.57 -6.21
CA ALA A 160 7.28 -14.57 -5.44
C ALA A 160 6.87 -16.03 -5.71
N PRO A 161 5.58 -16.43 -5.66
CA PRO A 161 5.20 -17.82 -5.92
C PRO A 161 5.64 -18.30 -7.30
N PHE A 162 5.47 -17.45 -8.33
CA PHE A 162 5.90 -17.75 -9.69
C PHE A 162 7.43 -17.79 -9.81
N LEU A 163 8.12 -16.75 -9.33
CA LEU A 163 9.59 -16.64 -9.40
C LEU A 163 10.26 -17.81 -8.70
N ARG A 164 9.80 -18.18 -7.50
CA ARG A 164 10.33 -19.33 -6.75
C ARG A 164 10.21 -20.62 -7.53
N SER A 165 9.05 -20.86 -8.12
CA SER A 165 8.81 -22.04 -8.96
C SER A 165 9.66 -22.01 -10.23
N ALA A 166 9.74 -20.85 -10.90
CA ALA A 166 10.43 -20.69 -12.18
C ALA A 166 11.94 -20.92 -12.10
N VAL A 167 12.57 -20.58 -10.97
CA VAL A 167 14.03 -20.75 -10.77
C VAL A 167 14.40 -21.92 -9.86
N GLY A 168 13.43 -22.75 -9.47
CA GLY A 168 13.67 -23.98 -8.70
C GLY A 168 14.02 -23.75 -7.22
N ILE A 169 13.55 -22.65 -6.62
CA ILE A 169 13.76 -22.30 -5.19
C ILE A 169 12.45 -22.37 -4.39
N GLY A 170 11.52 -23.23 -4.79
CA GLY A 170 10.20 -23.38 -4.16
C GLY A 170 10.25 -23.68 -2.66
N ASP A 171 11.26 -24.45 -2.24
CA ASP A 171 11.43 -24.90 -0.84
C ASP A 171 12.30 -23.96 0.00
N LEU A 172 12.76 -22.84 -0.57
CA LEU A 172 13.58 -21.87 0.15
C LEU A 172 12.77 -21.25 1.32
N PRO A 173 13.28 -21.29 2.56
CA PRO A 173 12.61 -20.69 3.70
C PRO A 173 12.32 -19.20 3.49
N ASP A 174 11.14 -18.74 3.93
CA ASP A 174 10.73 -17.34 3.78
C ASP A 174 11.69 -16.35 4.45
N ALA A 175 12.34 -16.75 5.55
CA ALA A 175 13.34 -15.93 6.22
C ALA A 175 14.57 -15.69 5.34
N GLU A 176 15.06 -16.74 4.68
CA GLU A 176 16.24 -16.69 3.84
C GLU A 176 15.97 -15.88 2.57
N LEU A 177 14.76 -16.01 2.00
CA LEU A 177 14.36 -15.14 0.88
C LEU A 177 14.28 -13.66 1.31
N ARG A 178 13.67 -13.38 2.47
CA ARG A 178 13.56 -12.00 2.98
C ARG A 178 14.93 -11.36 3.18
N GLU A 179 15.89 -12.12 3.72
CA GLU A 179 17.27 -11.67 3.89
C GLU A 179 17.97 -11.40 2.56
N ALA A 180 17.81 -12.29 1.57
CA ALA A 180 18.37 -12.11 0.23
C ALA A 180 17.80 -10.85 -0.47
N ILE A 181 16.49 -10.63 -0.38
CA ILE A 181 15.82 -9.44 -0.93
C ILE A 181 16.33 -8.17 -0.23
N ALA A 182 16.41 -8.17 1.11
CA ALA A 182 16.91 -7.03 1.87
C ALA A 182 18.35 -6.69 1.52
N THR A 183 19.19 -7.70 1.32
CA THR A 183 20.58 -7.54 0.87
C THR A 183 20.64 -6.88 -0.50
N GLU A 184 19.84 -7.34 -1.47
CA GLU A 184 19.83 -6.75 -2.82
C GLU A 184 19.26 -5.33 -2.84
N ILE A 185 18.20 -5.05 -2.07
CA ILE A 185 17.71 -3.68 -1.89
C ILE A 185 18.82 -2.79 -1.33
N SER A 186 19.54 -3.25 -0.29
CA SER A 186 20.64 -2.48 0.31
C SER A 186 21.76 -2.18 -0.68
N ARG A 187 22.08 -3.13 -1.57
CA ARG A 187 23.05 -2.97 -2.66
C ARG A 187 22.59 -1.92 -3.68
N VAL A 188 21.32 -1.98 -4.09
CA VAL A 188 20.70 -1.04 -5.05
C VAL A 188 20.66 0.40 -4.52
N LEU A 189 20.59 0.58 -3.20
CA LEU A 189 20.56 1.90 -2.57
C LEU A 189 21.94 2.59 -2.48
N GLN A 190 23.03 1.83 -2.64
CA GLN A 190 24.39 2.40 -2.61
C GLN A 190 24.67 3.23 -3.88
N PRO A 191 25.51 4.27 -3.79
CA PRO A 191 26.01 4.96 -4.97
C PRO A 191 26.80 3.99 -5.87
N HIS A 192 26.67 4.19 -7.18
CA HIS A 192 27.44 3.47 -8.21
C HIS A 192 28.75 4.16 -8.53
#